data_AF-A0A7S2TCW3-F1
#
_entry.id   AF-A0A7S2TCW3-F1
#
_cell.length_a   1.000
_cell.length_b   1.000
_cell.length_c   1.000
_cell.angle_alpha   90.00
_cell.angle_beta   90.00
_cell.angle_gamma   90.00
#
_symmetry.space_group_name_H-M   'P 1'
#
loop_
_entity.id
_entity.type
_entity.pdbx_description
1 polymer ?
#
loop_
_entity_poly.entity_id
_entity_poly.type
_entity_poly.pdbx_seq_one_letter_code
_entity_poly.pdbx_strand_id
1 'polypeptide(L)'
;KVICEIVKDCLTDAMKGVVTAVYDSVIKKNKTKMLQENPSPDREALNALLLSYERRGSGMGFQIAAVHAIPCVLWIALKYHTSAEWGVMKAISLGGDTDTIASMVG
;
A
#
# COMPACT_ATOMS: atom_id res chain seq x y z
N LYS A 1 -4.32 -2.38 -17.70
CA LYS A 1 -3.24 -3.17 -18.33
C LYS A 1 -2.10 -3.41 -17.34
N VAL A 2 -1.46 -2.35 -16.81
CA VAL A 2 -0.33 -2.47 -15.86
C VAL A 2 -0.60 -3.37 -14.64
N ILE A 3 -1.76 -3.26 -13.96
CA ILE A 3 -2.03 -4.14 -12.80
C ILE A 3 -2.15 -5.61 -13.18
N CYS A 4 -2.68 -5.92 -14.36
CA CYS A 4 -2.76 -7.30 -14.82
C CYS A 4 -1.37 -7.91 -15.05
N GLU A 5 -0.36 -7.09 -15.30
CA GLU A 5 1.05 -7.52 -15.42
C GLU A 5 1.65 -7.71 -14.03
N ILE A 6 1.51 -6.73 -13.13
CA ILE A 6 2.00 -6.84 -11.74
C ILE A 6 1.39 -8.06 -11.01
N VAL A 7 0.10 -8.34 -11.20
CA VAL A 7 -0.56 -9.51 -10.60
C VAL A 7 -0.06 -10.82 -11.20
N LYS A 8 0.34 -10.86 -12.47
CA LYS A 8 0.93 -12.07 -13.07
C LYS A 8 2.31 -12.38 -12.50
N ASP A 9 3.07 -11.35 -12.15
CA ASP A 9 4.42 -11.49 -11.62
C ASP A 9 4.43 -11.84 -10.11
N CYS A 10 3.27 -11.79 -9.45
CA CYS A 10 3.13 -12.20 -8.05
C CYS A 10 3.27 -13.72 -7.89
N LEU A 11 4.27 -14.15 -7.10
CA LEU A 11 4.57 -15.57 -6.87
C LEU A 11 3.55 -16.30 -5.97
N THR A 12 2.79 -15.57 -5.14
CA THR A 12 1.85 -16.17 -4.18
C THR A 12 0.45 -15.62 -4.38
N ASP A 13 -0.56 -16.46 -4.14
CA ASP A 13 -1.97 -16.05 -4.28
C ASP A 13 -2.37 -15.01 -3.23
N ALA A 14 -1.75 -15.05 -2.05
CA ALA A 14 -1.88 -13.99 -1.05
C ALA A 14 -1.43 -12.63 -1.62
N MET A 15 -0.26 -12.58 -2.27
CA MET A 15 0.24 -11.35 -2.88
C MET A 15 -0.65 -10.87 -4.03
N LYS A 16 -1.10 -11.77 -4.91
CA LYS A 16 -2.07 -11.45 -5.98
C LYS A 16 -3.34 -10.81 -5.42
N GLY A 17 -3.87 -11.39 -4.33
CA GLY A 17 -5.05 -10.88 -3.65
C GLY A 17 -4.83 -9.47 -3.12
N VAL A 18 -3.74 -9.25 -2.40
CA VAL A 18 -3.37 -7.95 -1.82
C VAL A 18 -3.22 -6.88 -2.90
N VAL A 19 -2.44 -7.15 -3.95
CA VAL A 19 -2.21 -6.21 -5.06
C VAL A 19 -3.52 -5.83 -5.73
N THR A 20 -4.38 -6.81 -5.99
CA THR A 20 -5.69 -6.59 -6.63
C THR A 20 -6.60 -5.75 -5.73
N ALA A 21 -6.65 -6.05 -4.42
CA ALA A 21 -7.48 -5.33 -3.46
C ALA A 21 -7.05 -3.86 -3.29
N VAL A 22 -5.74 -3.61 -3.26
CA VAL A 22 -5.18 -2.24 -3.21
C VAL A 22 -5.53 -1.48 -4.48
N TYR A 23 -5.33 -2.09 -5.65
CA TYR A 23 -5.67 -1.46 -6.91
C TYR A 23 -7.15 -1.11 -7.00
N ASP A 24 -8.04 -2.05 -6.67
CA ASP A 24 -9.48 -1.82 -6.68
C ASP A 24 -9.85 -0.71 -5.69
N SER A 25 -9.25 -0.71 -4.50
CA SER A 25 -9.52 0.32 -3.49
C SER A 25 -9.05 1.71 -3.90
N VAL A 26 -7.90 1.83 -4.58
CA VAL A 26 -7.38 3.11 -5.04
C VAL A 26 -8.06 3.56 -6.33
N ILE A 27 -8.40 2.67 -7.26
CA ILE A 27 -8.89 3.05 -8.59
C ILE A 27 -10.41 2.99 -8.72
N LYS A 28 -11.10 1.97 -8.18
CA LYS A 28 -12.57 1.90 -8.26
C LYS A 28 -13.23 2.92 -7.32
N LYS A 29 -12.69 3.14 -6.12
CA LYS A 29 -13.27 4.12 -5.18
C LYS A 29 -12.91 5.58 -5.49
N ASN A 30 -11.81 5.86 -6.20
CA ASN A 30 -11.39 7.24 -6.51
C ASN A 30 -11.80 7.77 -7.89
N LYS A 31 -12.77 7.17 -8.59
CA LYS A 31 -13.35 7.78 -9.79
C LYS A 31 -13.98 9.16 -9.53
N THR A 32 -14.09 9.59 -8.27
CA THR A 32 -14.85 10.78 -7.89
C THR A 32 -14.06 11.89 -7.16
N LYS A 33 -12.84 11.69 -6.65
CA LYS A 33 -12.08 12.79 -5.97
C LYS A 33 -10.62 12.39 -5.71
N MET A 34 -9.74 12.48 -6.72
CA MET A 34 -8.29 12.49 -6.51
C MET A 34 -7.79 13.92 -6.37
N LEU A 35 -8.16 14.58 -5.27
CA LEU A 35 -7.44 15.76 -4.80
C LEU A 35 -7.25 15.65 -3.30
N GLN A 36 -5.98 15.77 -2.93
CA GLN A 36 -5.40 16.11 -1.64
C GLN A 36 -6.44 16.57 -0.61
N GLU A 37 -6.66 15.79 0.46
CA GLU A 37 -6.92 16.31 1.82
C GLU A 37 -7.17 15.15 2.81
N ASN A 38 -6.53 15.28 3.97
CA ASN A 38 -6.50 14.42 5.16
C ASN A 38 -5.65 13.11 5.16
N PRO A 39 -4.74 12.94 6.14
CA PRO A 39 -3.96 11.71 6.37
C PRO A 39 -4.71 10.61 7.13
N SER A 40 -5.81 10.90 7.85
CA SER A 40 -6.56 9.86 8.59
C SER A 40 -7.24 8.78 7.74
N PRO A 41 -7.81 9.06 6.54
CA PRO A 41 -8.50 8.03 5.76
C PRO A 41 -7.58 6.97 5.16
N ASP A 42 -6.29 7.28 4.92
CA ASP A 42 -5.36 6.32 4.31
C ASP A 42 -4.98 5.21 5.27
N ARG A 43 -4.64 5.56 6.52
CA ARG A 43 -4.29 4.58 7.55
C ARG A 43 -5.46 3.66 7.87
N GLU A 44 -6.69 4.18 7.94
CA GLU A 44 -7.89 3.37 8.17
C GLU A 44 -8.20 2.44 6.99
N ALA A 45 -8.12 2.94 5.76
CA ALA A 45 -8.34 2.14 4.56
C ALA A 45 -7.30 1.03 4.40
N LEU A 46 -6.02 1.35 4.64
CA LEU A 46 -4.94 0.37 4.68
C LEU A 46 -5.14 -0.63 5.80
N ASN A 47 -5.46 -0.20 7.03
CA ASN A 47 -5.70 -1.12 8.15
C ASN A 47 -6.85 -2.10 7.87
N ALA A 48 -7.96 -1.63 7.28
CA ALA A 48 -9.07 -2.51 6.90
C ALA A 48 -8.64 -3.58 5.88
N LEU A 49 -7.77 -3.21 4.92
CA LEU A 49 -7.21 -4.14 3.95
C LEU A 49 -6.23 -5.11 4.60
N LEU A 50 -5.31 -4.61 5.43
CA LEU A 50 -4.30 -5.41 6.13
C LEU A 50 -4.92 -6.44 7.09
N LEU A 51 -5.99 -6.07 7.82
CA LEU A 51 -6.70 -6.99 8.72
C LEU A 51 -7.40 -8.15 7.99
N SER A 52 -7.62 -8.02 6.68
CA SER A 52 -8.19 -9.11 5.87
C SER A 52 -7.16 -10.16 5.45
N TYR A 53 -5.86 -9.92 5.69
CA TYR A 53 -4.79 -10.87 5.38
C TYR A 53 -4.11 -11.34 6.66
N GLU A 54 -4.09 -12.65 6.88
CA GLU A 54 -3.54 -13.24 8.09
C GLU A 54 -2.02 -13.02 8.18
N ARG A 55 -1.57 -12.43 9.30
CA ARG A 55 -0.14 -12.25 9.59
C ARG A 55 0.40 -13.49 10.32
N ARG A 56 1.23 -14.29 9.65
CA ARG A 56 2.25 -15.05 10.39
C ARG A 56 3.29 -14.05 10.88
N GLY A 57 3.25 -13.71 12.17
CA GLY A 57 4.14 -12.70 12.77
C GLY A 57 5.61 -12.97 12.42
N SER A 58 6.41 -11.92 12.21
CA SER A 58 7.83 -12.08 11.82
C SER A 58 8.77 -12.46 12.97
N GLY A 59 8.26 -12.80 14.15
CA GLY A 59 9.07 -13.06 15.35
C GLY A 59 9.79 -11.84 15.93
N MET A 60 9.92 -10.74 15.18
CA MET A 60 10.50 -9.48 15.62
C MET A 60 9.40 -8.40 15.69
N GLY A 61 9.21 -7.81 16.88
CA GLY A 61 8.11 -6.87 17.17
C GLY A 61 8.14 -5.54 16.38
N PHE A 62 9.12 -5.34 15.50
CA PHE A 62 9.39 -4.07 14.82
C PHE A 62 9.35 -4.14 13.28
N GLN A 63 9.23 -5.34 12.68
CA GLN A 63 9.24 -5.50 11.21
C GLN A 63 7.82 -5.61 10.64
N ILE A 64 7.53 -4.80 9.62
CA ILE A 64 6.34 -5.02 8.78
C ILE A 64 6.63 -6.27 7.94
N ALA A 65 5.77 -7.29 8.03
CA ALA A 65 5.88 -8.46 7.15
C ALA A 65 5.74 -7.98 5.70
N ALA A 66 6.49 -8.56 4.75
CA ALA A 66 6.47 -8.13 3.34
C ALA A 66 5.03 -8.04 2.76
N VAL A 67 4.15 -8.95 3.19
CA VAL A 67 2.71 -8.97 2.82
C VAL A 67 1.95 -7.70 3.24
N HIS A 68 2.40 -6.99 4.27
CA HIS A 68 1.84 -5.72 4.73
C HIS A 68 2.60 -4.50 4.19
N ALA A 69 3.88 -4.64 3.86
CA ALA A 69 4.68 -3.54 3.28
C ALA A 69 4.25 -3.23 1.85
N ILE A 70 4.05 -4.26 1.02
CA ILE A 70 3.63 -4.12 -0.38
C ILE A 70 2.32 -3.33 -0.56
N PRO A 71 1.24 -3.59 0.20
CA PRO A 71 0.03 -2.79 0.07
C PRO A 71 0.23 -1.32 0.45
N CYS A 72 1.07 -1.01 1.45
CA CYS A 72 1.44 0.37 1.76
C CYS A 72 2.17 1.05 0.60
N VAL A 73 3.18 0.38 0.04
CA VAL A 73 3.96 0.88 -1.10
C VAL A 73 3.07 1.11 -2.31
N LEU A 74 2.29 0.11 -2.71
CA LEU A 74 1.41 0.21 -3.89
C LEU A 74 0.33 1.27 -3.70
N TRP A 75 -0.25 1.39 -2.50
CA TRP A 75 -1.24 2.42 -2.21
C TRP A 75 -0.65 3.80 -2.44
N ILE A 76 0.54 4.06 -1.89
CA ILE A 76 1.21 5.35 -1.99
C ILE A 76 1.65 5.62 -3.43
N ALA A 77 2.32 4.65 -4.07
CA ALA A 77 2.80 4.78 -5.44
C ALA A 77 1.66 5.04 -6.41
N LEU A 78 0.50 4.39 -6.26
CA LEU A 78 -0.66 4.63 -7.13
C LEU A 78 -1.37 5.96 -6.80
N LYS A 79 -1.59 6.27 -5.53
CA LYS A 79 -2.36 7.46 -5.11
C LYS A 79 -1.59 8.75 -5.31
N TYR A 80 -0.27 8.74 -5.09
CA TYR A 80 0.61 9.91 -5.14
C TYR A 80 1.56 9.89 -6.34
N HIS A 81 1.28 9.10 -7.38
CA HIS A 81 2.15 8.99 -8.58
C HIS A 81 2.47 10.33 -9.26
N THR A 82 1.63 11.35 -9.10
CA THR A 82 1.83 12.69 -9.66
C THR A 82 2.77 13.57 -8.83
N SER A 83 3.15 13.16 -7.62
CA SER A 83 4.08 13.91 -6.76
C SER A 83 4.86 12.97 -5.85
N ALA A 84 6.12 12.70 -6.22
CA ALA A 84 7.03 11.85 -5.48
C ALA A 84 7.29 12.38 -4.05
N GLU A 85 7.44 13.70 -3.89
CA GLU A 85 7.62 14.36 -2.59
C GLU A 85 6.48 14.03 -1.63
N TRP A 86 5.23 14.17 -2.10
CA TRP A 86 4.06 13.79 -1.31
C TRP A 86 3.99 12.29 -1.05
N GLY A 87 4.40 11.45 -2.00
CA GLY A 87 4.50 10.00 -1.82
C GLY A 87 5.43 9.63 -0.65
N VAL A 88 6.65 10.17 -0.64
CA VAL A 88 7.63 9.93 0.42
C VAL A 88 7.16 10.47 1.77
N MET A 89 6.63 11.69 1.81
CA MET A 89 6.04 12.26 3.03
C MET A 89 4.92 11.38 3.58
N LYS A 90 4.12 10.77 2.71
CA LYS A 90 3.03 9.87 3.10
C LYS A 90 3.53 8.54 3.62
N ALA A 91 4.56 7.95 2.99
CA ALA A 91 5.24 6.76 3.48
C ALA A 91 5.72 6.93 4.93
N ILE A 92 6.35 8.07 5.23
CA ILE A 92 6.81 8.39 6.58
C ILE A 92 5.62 8.56 7.55
N SER A 93 4.55 9.22 7.11
CA SER A 93 3.38 9.47 7.95
C SER A 93 2.59 8.23 8.36
N LEU A 94 2.73 7.11 7.62
CA LEU A 94 2.07 5.83 7.97
C LEU A 94 2.65 5.20 9.24
N GLY A 95 3.91 5.52 9.59
CA GLY A 95 4.62 4.91 10.71
C GLY A 95 5.02 3.44 10.46
N GLY A 96 5.59 2.80 11.49
CA GLY A 96 6.12 1.44 11.37
C GLY A 96 7.50 1.41 10.72
N ASP A 97 7.66 0.57 9.68
CA ASP A 97 8.90 0.36 8.92
C ASP A 97 9.02 1.40 7.78
N THR A 98 9.14 2.66 8.19
CA THR A 98 8.99 3.83 7.31
C THR A 98 10.15 4.01 6.36
N ASP A 99 11.38 3.65 6.76
CA ASP A 99 12.57 3.69 5.91
C ASP A 99 12.45 2.69 4.76
N THR A 100 12.00 1.46 5.04
CA THR A 100 11.76 0.45 4.01
C THR A 100 10.64 0.87 3.06
N ILE A 101 9.50 1.35 3.57
CA ILE A 101 8.38 1.78 2.72
C ILE A 101 8.76 3.03 1.90
N ALA A 102 9.41 4.03 2.51
CA ALA A 102 9.84 5.23 1.80
C ALA A 102 10.87 4.93 0.71
N SER A 103 11.81 4.00 0.96
CA SER A 103 12.82 3.58 -0.01
C SER A 103 12.23 2.82 -1.20
N MET A 104 11.09 2.14 -1.03
CA MET A 104 10.38 1.46 -2.13
C MET A 104 9.44 2.39 -2.89
N VAL A 105 9.02 3.50 -2.29
CA VAL A 105 8.10 4.49 -2.89
C VAL A 105 8.85 5.56 -3.70
N GLY A 106 10.00 6.01 -3.19
CA GLY A 106 10.86 7.01 -3.85
C GLY A 106 11.58 6.45 -5.07
#